data_AF-A0A143B3S7-F1
#
_entry.id   AF-A0A143B3S7-F1
#
_cell.length_a   1.000
_cell.length_b   1.000
_cell.length_c   1.000
_cell.angle_alpha   90.00
_cell.angle_beta   90.00
_cell.angle_gamma   90.00
#
_symmetry.space_group_name_H-M   'P 1'
#
loop_
_entity.id
_entity.type
_entity.pdbx_description
1 polymer ?
#
loop_
_entity_poly.entity_id
_entity_poly.type
_entity_poly.pdbx_seq_one_letter_code
_entity_poly.pdbx_strand_id
1 'polypeptide(L)' 'MLRYCAWCGTYQGATSGTGHQIRKNICEIDTTTICPACLERVKKEIPTREKSWT' A
#
# COMPACT_ATOMS: atom_id res chain seq x y z
N MET A 1 10.03 5.05 8.97
CA MET A 1 9.43 3.78 8.52
C MET A 1 9.54 3.73 6.99
N LEU A 2 10.02 2.63 6.42
CA LEU A 2 10.12 2.49 4.95
C LEU A 2 8.80 1.95 4.40
N ARG A 3 8.28 2.53 3.33
CA ARG A 3 6.98 2.16 2.75
C ARG A 3 7.17 1.37 1.47
N TYR A 4 6.45 0.26 1.36
CA TYR A 4 6.46 -0.59 0.18
C TYR A 4 5.04 -0.97 -0.20
N CYS A 5 4.81 -1.10 -1.51
CA CYS A 5 3.52 -1.57 -2.00
C CYS A 5 3.28 -3.01 -1.56
N ALA A 6 2.17 -3.26 -0.87
CA ALA A 6 1.74 -4.58 -0.42
C ALA A 6 1.59 -5.59 -1.58
N TRP A 7 1.25 -5.10 -2.78
CA TRP A 7 0.95 -5.94 -3.94
C TRP A 7 2.17 -6.28 -4.80
N CYS A 8 3.09 -5.34 -4.99
CA CYS A 8 4.20 -5.50 -5.92
C CYS A 8 5.58 -5.24 -5.32
N GLY A 9 5.65 -4.90 -4.04
CA GLY A 9 6.93 -4.64 -3.35
C GLY A 9 7.67 -3.40 -3.84
N THR A 10 7.07 -2.55 -4.66
CA THR A 10 7.71 -1.30 -5.10
C THR A 10 7.88 -0.36 -3.91
N TYR A 11 9.10 0.18 -3.74
CA TYR A 11 9.39 1.18 -2.72
C TYR A 11 8.60 2.47 -2.98
N GLN A 12 7.92 2.98 -1.96
CA GLN A 12 7.03 4.15 -2.04
C GLN A 12 7.58 5.35 -1.25
N GLY A 13 8.82 5.26 -0.76
CA GLY A 13 9.46 6.29 0.05
C GLY A 13 9.52 5.95 1.54
N ALA A 14 10.01 6.89 2.32
CA ALA A 14 10.06 6.79 3.78
C ALA A 14 9.11 7.83 4.40
N THR A 15 8.46 7.47 5.50
CA THR A 15 7.73 8.44 6.33
C THR A 15 8.40 8.61 7.68
N SER A 16 8.26 9.82 8.21
CA SER A 16 8.42 10.12 9.63
C SER A 16 7.23 9.51 10.38
N GLY A 17 7.27 8.20 10.62
CA GLY A 17 6.41 7.56 11.60
C GLY A 17 7.10 7.56 12.96
N THR A 18 6.32 7.52 14.04
CA THR A 18 6.78 7.18 15.40
C THR A 18 7.22 5.71 15.52
N GLY A 19 7.76 5.15 14.45
CA GLY A 19 8.26 3.79 14.42
C GLY A 19 9.47 3.69 15.32
N HIS A 20 9.43 2.75 16.26
CA HIS A 20 10.55 2.52 17.15
C HIS A 20 11.57 1.68 16.41
N GLN A 21 12.83 2.08 16.45
CA GLN A 21 13.88 1.25 15.87
C GLN A 21 14.02 -0.01 16.75
N ILE A 22 13.44 -1.14 16.32
CA ILE A 22 13.37 -2.37 17.12
C ILE A 22 14.80 -2.87 17.45
N ARG A 23 15.77 -2.71 16.54
CA ARG A 23 17.22 -2.97 16.75
C ARG A 23 18.12 -2.10 15.84
N LYS A 24 19.40 -1.95 16.19
CA LYS A 24 20.42 -1.36 15.31
C LYS A 24 20.39 -2.11 13.96
N ASN A 25 20.09 -1.40 12.86
CA ASN A 25 19.93 -1.93 11.49
C ASN A 25 18.60 -2.64 11.13
N ILE A 26 17.56 -2.60 11.98
CA ILE A 26 16.22 -3.07 11.61
C ILE A 26 15.25 -1.88 11.64
N CYS A 27 14.78 -1.48 10.45
CA CYS A 27 13.76 -0.46 10.29
C CYS A 27 12.38 -1.13 10.18
N GLU A 28 11.36 -0.55 10.82
CA GLU A 28 9.97 -0.92 10.55
C GLU A 28 9.65 -0.67 9.06
N ILE A 29 9.01 -1.66 8.45
CA ILE A 29 8.52 -1.62 7.07
C ILE A 29 6.99 -1.53 7.12
N ASP A 30 6.45 -0.49 6.51
CA ASP A 30 5.02 -0.37 6.24
C ASP A 30 4.70 -1.01 4.89
N THR A 31 4.05 -2.16 4.96
CA THR A 31 3.53 -2.91 3.81
C THR A 31 2.02 -2.81 3.71
N THR A 32 1.38 -1.83 4.36
CA THR A 32 -0.09 -1.67 4.32
C THR A 32 -0.57 -0.83 3.13
N THR A 33 0.37 -0.33 2.32
CA THR A 33 0.10 0.66 1.28
C THR A 33 0.01 0.01 -0.10
N ILE A 34 -0.77 0.60 -1.00
CA ILE A 34 -0.86 0.20 -2.41
C ILE A 34 -0.31 1.31 -3.30
N CYS A 35 0.47 0.96 -4.34
CA CYS A 35 0.95 1.96 -5.29
C CYS A 35 -0.13 2.35 -6.30
N PRO A 36 -0.07 3.56 -6.90
CA PRO A 36 -1.07 4.00 -7.87
C PRO A 36 -1.29 3.01 -9.01
N ALA A 37 -0.23 2.40 -9.55
CA ALA A 37 -0.34 1.41 -10.63
C ALA A 37 -1.12 0.16 -10.21
N CYS A 38 -0.86 -0.38 -9.01
CA CYS A 38 -1.60 -1.52 -8.47
C CYS A 38 -3.05 -1.14 -8.16
N LEU A 39 -3.29 0.07 -7.63
CA LEU A 39 -4.64 0.55 -7.35
C LEU A 39 -5.49 0.64 -8.63
N GLU A 40 -4.94 1.19 -9.71
CA GLU A 40 -5.65 1.28 -11.00
C GLU A 40 -5.94 -0.11 -11.60
N ARG A 41 -5.06 -1.09 -11.39
CA ARG A 41 -5.35 -2.48 -11.76
C ARG A 41 -6.51 -3.04 -10.96
N VAL A 42 -6.48 -2.89 -9.63
CA VAL A 42 -7.56 -3.37 -8.74
C VAL A 42 -8.90 -2.75 -9.11
N LYS A 43 -8.95 -1.43 -9.39
CA LYS A 43 -10.18 -0.75 -9.79
C LYS A 43 -10.82 -1.34 -11.06
N LYS A 44 -10.03 -1.83 -12.01
CA LYS A 44 -10.54 -2.47 -13.24
C LYS A 44 -11.18 -3.84 -12.98
N GLU A 45 -10.73 -4.54 -11.93
CA GLU A 45 -11.25 -5.85 -11.54
C GLU A 45 -12.52 -5.74 -10.67
N ILE A 46 -12.83 -4.56 -10.13
CA ILE A 46 -14.04 -4.35 -9.33
C ILE A 46 -15.21 -4.17 -10.29
N PRO A 47 -16.20 -5.10 -10.31
CA PRO A 47 -17.38 -4.94 -11.13
C PRO A 47 -18.14 -3.70 -10.68
N THR A 48 -18.36 -2.75 -11.58
CA THR A 48 -19.30 -1.64 -11.35
C THR A 48 -20.69 -2.25 -11.17
N ARG A 49 -21.13 -2.39 -9.91
CA ARG A 49 -22.55 -2.66 -9.63
C ARG A 49 -23.35 -1.42 -10.05
N GLU A 50 -23.73 -1.34 -11.31
CA GLU A 50 -24.90 -0.57 -11.72
C GLU A 50 -26.11 -1.25 -11.08
N LYS A 51 -26.41 -0.82 -9.85
CA LYS A 51 -27.67 -1.13 -9.19
C LYS A 51 -28.77 -0.32 -9.88
N SER A 52 -29.28 -0.82 -11.00
CA SER A 52 -30.65 -0.52 -11.41
C SER A 52 -31.57 -1.32 -10.49
N TRP A 53 -31.92 -0.75 -9.33
CA TRP A 53 -33.11 -1.18 -8.62
C TRP A 53 -34.26 -0.34 -9.16
N THR A 54 -34.91 -0.86 -10.19
CA THR A 54 -36.32 -0.56 -10.51
C THR A 54 -37.23 -1.21 -9.49
#